data_AF-A0A5M6DMT8-F1
#
_entry.id   AF-A0A5M6DMT8-F1
#
_cell.length_a   1.000
_cell.length_b   1.000
_cell.length_c   1.000
_cell.angle_alpha   90.00
_cell.angle_beta   90.00
_cell.angle_gamma   90.00
#
_symmetry.space_group_name_H-M   'P 1'
#
loop_
_entity.id
_entity.type
_entity.pdbx_description
1 polymer ?
#
loop_
_entity_poly.entity_id
_entity_poly.type
_entity_poly.pdbx_seq_one_letter_code
_entity_poly.pdbx_strand_id
1 'polypeptide(L)'
;MNFDFAEQINPYLEKHDHPTAISIAEEALQNIPTTKFHSILGKSLMHHAVGLANWIGNFHESVSEGLEVKALYFEMNEFDINTDMWYIDGFAFSEDGGLDPEDMDWLSEVSLETITTEEYVIGGYEILQDAFENIEPDTDELQDARDWCEQIVIARFMELMRAAHLEAKSQKMNWANLPLYYTEHSYDFIVKSV
;
A
#
# COMPACT_ATOMS: atom_id res chain seq x y z
N MET A 1 -11.76 -8.37 3.75
CA MET A 1 -10.68 -9.20 3.18
C MET A 1 -11.03 -10.67 3.11
N ASN A 2 -10.88 -11.27 1.92
CA ASN A 2 -10.99 -12.71 1.70
C ASN A 2 -9.57 -13.31 1.59
N PHE A 3 -9.14 -14.02 2.63
CA PHE A 3 -7.77 -14.51 2.75
C PHE A 3 -7.39 -15.57 1.69
N ASP A 4 -8.35 -16.30 1.13
CA ASP A 4 -8.09 -17.34 0.11
C ASP A 4 -7.51 -16.74 -1.19
N PHE A 5 -7.80 -15.47 -1.47
CA PHE A 5 -7.29 -14.75 -2.64
C PHE A 5 -5.90 -14.20 -2.35
N ALA A 6 -5.71 -13.64 -1.15
CA ALA A 6 -4.43 -13.13 -0.67
C ALA A 6 -3.37 -14.24 -0.63
N GLU A 7 -3.71 -15.44 -0.13
CA GLU A 7 -2.81 -16.61 -0.06
C GLU A 7 -2.13 -16.95 -1.40
N GLN A 8 -2.80 -16.68 -2.52
CA GLN A 8 -2.28 -16.98 -3.87
C GLN A 8 -1.17 -16.02 -4.31
N ILE A 9 -1.18 -14.78 -3.83
CA ILE A 9 -0.24 -13.72 -4.26
C ILE A 9 0.75 -13.29 -3.18
N ASN A 10 0.43 -13.49 -1.90
CA ASN A 10 1.26 -13.12 -0.75
C ASN A 10 2.72 -13.61 -0.85
N PRO A 11 3.00 -14.87 -1.25
CA PRO A 11 4.39 -15.35 -1.38
C PRO A 11 5.26 -14.59 -2.39
N TYR A 12 4.63 -13.87 -3.33
CA TYR A 12 5.29 -13.02 -4.32
C TYR A 12 5.44 -11.59 -3.79
N LEU A 13 4.41 -11.05 -3.13
CA LEU A 13 4.43 -9.73 -2.50
C LEU A 13 5.52 -9.63 -1.43
N GLU A 14 5.64 -10.64 -0.55
CA GLU A 14 6.70 -10.72 0.48
C GLU A 14 8.12 -10.71 -0.11
N LYS A 15 8.27 -11.18 -1.35
CA LYS A 15 9.55 -11.22 -2.08
C LYS A 15 9.73 -10.04 -3.04
N HIS A 16 8.81 -9.07 -3.00
CA HIS A 16 8.74 -7.93 -3.90
C HIS A 16 8.62 -8.28 -5.39
N ASP A 17 8.11 -9.48 -5.70
CA ASP A 17 7.78 -9.90 -7.07
C ASP A 17 6.37 -9.42 -7.44
N HIS A 18 6.17 -8.10 -7.37
CA HIS A 18 4.91 -7.45 -7.71
C HIS A 18 4.43 -7.80 -9.13
N PRO A 19 5.28 -7.85 -10.18
CA PRO A 19 4.84 -8.21 -11.52
C PRO A 19 4.16 -9.58 -11.57
N THR A 20 4.69 -10.58 -10.87
CA THR A 20 4.08 -11.92 -10.82
C THR A 20 2.78 -11.91 -10.02
N ALA A 21 2.76 -11.28 -8.84
CA ALA A 21 1.56 -11.17 -8.00
C ALA A 21 0.38 -10.53 -8.78
N ILE A 22 0.67 -9.42 -9.45
CA ILE A 22 -0.30 -8.66 -10.25
C ILE A 22 -0.77 -9.49 -11.45
N SER A 23 0.14 -10.18 -12.16
CA SER A 23 -0.23 -11.02 -13.31
C SER A 23 -1.20 -12.13 -12.91
N ILE A 24 -0.93 -12.81 -11.78
CA ILE A 24 -1.81 -13.87 -11.27
C ILE A 24 -3.22 -13.32 -10.97
N ALA A 25 -3.29 -12.20 -10.25
CA ALA A 25 -4.57 -11.61 -9.87
C ALA A 25 -5.33 -11.03 -11.08
N GLU A 26 -4.65 -10.38 -12.03
CA GLU A 26 -5.26 -9.88 -13.27
C GLU A 26 -5.76 -11.03 -14.16
N GLU A 27 -5.00 -12.13 -14.29
CA GLU A 27 -5.43 -13.32 -15.03
C GLU A 27 -6.64 -13.99 -14.38
N ALA A 28 -6.67 -14.08 -13.05
CA ALA A 28 -7.81 -14.63 -12.33
C ALA A 28 -9.07 -13.77 -12.52
N LEU A 29 -8.95 -12.43 -12.38
CA LEU A 29 -10.05 -11.50 -12.64
C LEU A 29 -10.56 -11.58 -14.08
N GLN A 30 -9.67 -11.70 -15.07
CA GLN A 30 -10.04 -11.83 -16.49
C GLN A 30 -10.88 -13.08 -16.82
N ASN A 31 -10.81 -14.12 -15.98
CA ASN A 31 -11.61 -15.35 -16.16
C ASN A 31 -13.02 -15.25 -15.58
N ILE A 32 -13.35 -14.15 -14.90
CA ILE A 32 -14.67 -13.88 -14.33
C ILE A 32 -15.49 -13.03 -15.33
N PRO A 33 -16.83 -13.15 -15.37
CA PRO A 33 -17.66 -12.23 -16.15
C PRO A 33 -17.34 -10.76 -15.86
N THR A 34 -17.29 -9.93 -16.91
CA THR A 34 -16.88 -8.53 -16.77
C THR A 34 -17.81 -7.72 -15.86
N THR A 35 -17.21 -7.03 -14.89
CA THR A 35 -17.86 -6.14 -13.91
C THR A 35 -17.17 -4.76 -13.90
N LYS A 36 -17.65 -3.80 -13.09
CA LYS A 36 -16.94 -2.52 -12.90
C LYS A 36 -15.54 -2.71 -12.30
N PHE A 37 -15.33 -3.75 -11.50
CA PHE A 37 -14.04 -4.08 -10.88
C PHE A 37 -12.95 -4.40 -11.91
N HIS A 38 -13.31 -4.82 -13.13
CA HIS A 38 -12.36 -5.04 -14.23
C HIS A 38 -11.66 -3.76 -14.71
N SER A 39 -12.12 -2.57 -14.28
CA SER A 39 -11.45 -1.31 -14.62
C SER A 39 -10.04 -1.18 -14.05
N ILE A 40 -9.66 -2.02 -13.08
CA ILE A 40 -8.29 -2.12 -12.54
C ILE A 40 -7.29 -2.76 -13.52
N LEU A 41 -7.76 -3.58 -14.46
CA LEU A 41 -6.88 -4.36 -15.34
C LEU A 41 -5.91 -3.47 -16.12
N GLY A 42 -4.61 -3.75 -16.00
CA GLY A 42 -3.55 -3.00 -16.66
C GLY A 42 -3.35 -1.56 -16.16
N LYS A 43 -4.02 -1.16 -15.08
CA LYS A 43 -3.79 0.14 -14.44
C LYS A 43 -2.59 0.08 -13.51
N SER A 44 -1.93 1.22 -13.33
CA SER A 44 -0.73 1.31 -12.50
C SER A 44 -0.68 2.63 -11.74
N LEU A 45 -0.17 2.56 -10.51
CA LEU A 45 0.09 3.73 -9.67
C LEU A 45 1.51 4.29 -9.84
N MET A 46 2.34 3.73 -10.73
CA MET A 46 3.76 4.11 -10.87
C MET A 46 4.00 5.60 -11.19
N HIS A 47 3.01 6.28 -11.76
CA HIS A 47 3.07 7.71 -12.01
C HIS A 47 3.09 8.56 -10.71
N HIS A 48 2.68 8.00 -9.57
CA HIS A 48 2.79 8.62 -8.25
C HIS A 48 4.18 8.48 -7.62
N ALA A 49 5.09 7.64 -8.12
CA ALA A 49 6.32 7.29 -7.40
C ALA A 49 7.19 8.49 -7.02
N VAL A 50 7.37 9.45 -7.94
CA VAL A 50 8.14 10.68 -7.68
C VAL A 50 7.42 11.59 -6.68
N GLY A 51 6.10 11.75 -6.83
CA GLY A 51 5.28 12.56 -5.93
C GLY A 51 5.31 12.01 -4.50
N LEU A 52 5.15 10.69 -4.38
CA LEU A 52 5.21 9.98 -3.10
C LEU A 52 6.60 10.08 -2.47
N ALA A 53 7.67 9.90 -3.24
CA ALA A 53 9.03 10.02 -2.70
C ALA A 53 9.31 11.43 -2.12
N ASN A 54 8.81 12.48 -2.79
CA ASN A 54 8.91 13.84 -2.28
C ASN A 54 8.04 14.08 -1.04
N TRP A 55 6.82 13.55 -1.01
CA TRP A 55 5.95 13.65 0.17
C TRP A 55 6.57 12.94 1.39
N ILE A 56 7.13 11.74 1.22
CA ILE A 56 7.89 11.04 2.27
C ILE A 56 9.08 11.88 2.73
N GLY A 57 9.80 12.52 1.79
CA GLY A 57 10.91 13.40 2.13
C GLY A 57 10.52 14.58 2.99
N ASN A 58 9.42 15.26 2.64
CA ASN A 58 8.88 16.37 3.42
C ASN A 58 8.42 15.90 4.81
N PHE A 59 7.74 14.75 4.89
CA PHE A 59 7.34 14.14 6.14
C PHE A 59 8.55 13.85 7.04
N HIS A 60 9.55 13.15 6.52
CA HIS A 60 10.78 12.85 7.25
C HIS A 60 11.49 14.12 7.73
N GLU A 61 11.61 15.15 6.89
CA GLU A 61 12.22 16.43 7.28
C GLU A 61 11.46 17.09 8.43
N SER A 62 10.13 17.08 8.39
CA SER A 62 9.29 17.67 9.43
C SER A 62 9.45 16.98 10.80
N VAL A 63 9.51 15.65 10.81
CA VAL A 63 9.66 14.86 12.05
C VAL A 63 11.10 14.90 12.56
N SER A 64 12.08 15.00 11.67
CA SER A 64 13.51 15.04 12.02
C SER A 64 13.92 16.26 12.86
N GLU A 65 13.06 17.28 12.98
CA GLU A 65 13.29 18.42 13.88
C GLU A 65 13.20 18.05 15.36
N GLY A 66 12.39 17.03 15.70
CA GLY A 66 12.13 16.59 17.07
C GLY A 66 12.50 15.14 17.38
N LEU A 67 12.71 14.32 16.36
CA LEU A 67 12.96 12.89 16.49
C LEU A 67 14.15 12.45 15.62
N GLU A 68 15.05 11.64 16.17
CA GLU A 68 16.02 10.90 15.35
C GLU A 68 15.29 9.74 14.66
N VAL A 69 14.83 9.94 13.43
CA VAL A 69 14.09 8.92 12.69
C VAL A 69 15.02 7.76 12.32
N LYS A 70 14.66 6.55 12.76
CA LYS A 70 15.36 5.30 12.44
C LYS A 70 14.56 4.36 11.55
N ALA A 71 13.23 4.51 11.48
CA ALA A 71 12.38 3.76 10.59
C ALA A 71 11.16 4.59 10.18
N LEU A 72 10.63 4.26 9.00
CA LEU A 72 9.39 4.80 8.47
C LEU A 72 8.42 3.64 8.21
N TYR A 73 7.14 3.84 8.49
CA TYR A 73 6.06 2.92 8.18
C TYR A 73 4.97 3.67 7.42
N PHE A 74 4.34 3.02 6.46
CA PHE A 74 3.28 3.60 5.65
C PHE A 74 2.11 2.64 5.50
N GLU A 75 0.92 3.17 5.67
CA GLU A 75 -0.30 2.38 5.63
C GLU A 75 -1.25 2.96 4.59
N MET A 76 -1.71 2.14 3.65
CA MET A 76 -2.87 2.51 2.84
C MET A 76 -4.12 2.35 3.69
N ASN A 77 -5.04 3.32 3.65
CA ASN A 77 -6.29 3.25 4.41
C ASN A 77 -7.12 2.02 4.01
N GLU A 78 -8.08 1.64 4.87
CA GLU A 78 -9.05 0.56 4.62
C GLU A 78 -9.99 0.97 3.47
N PHE A 79 -9.48 0.84 2.25
CA PHE A 79 -9.96 1.54 1.05
C PHE A 79 -11.24 0.93 0.47
N ASP A 80 -11.50 -0.32 0.79
CA ASP A 80 -12.66 -1.09 0.34
C ASP A 80 -13.92 -0.80 1.17
N ILE A 81 -13.75 -0.12 2.32
CA ILE A 81 -14.80 0.45 3.17
C ILE A 81 -14.80 1.98 3.08
N ASN A 82 -13.61 2.62 3.12
CA ASN A 82 -13.44 4.06 3.00
C ASN A 82 -13.20 4.45 1.54
N THR A 83 -14.26 4.40 0.76
CA THR A 83 -14.22 4.46 -0.71
C THR A 83 -14.11 5.89 -1.27
N ASP A 84 -14.52 6.91 -0.48
CA ASP A 84 -14.53 8.32 -0.90
C ASP A 84 -13.13 8.86 -1.24
N MET A 85 -12.10 8.37 -0.54
CA MET A 85 -10.72 8.79 -0.72
C MET A 85 -9.78 7.65 -0.36
N TRP A 86 -8.90 7.31 -1.29
CA TRP A 86 -7.82 6.37 -1.05
C TRP A 86 -6.54 7.15 -0.81
N TYR A 87 -5.85 6.84 0.29
CA TYR A 87 -4.69 7.61 0.72
C TYR A 87 -3.69 6.76 1.50
N ILE A 88 -2.52 7.34 1.74
CA ILE A 88 -1.43 6.74 2.50
C ILE A 88 -1.16 7.61 3.73
N ASP A 89 -1.16 6.97 4.89
CA ASP A 89 -0.65 7.52 6.15
C ASP A 89 0.81 7.17 6.35
N GLY A 90 1.57 8.09 6.94
CA GLY A 90 2.99 7.90 7.25
C GLY A 90 3.25 8.01 8.74
N PHE A 91 4.14 7.15 9.22
CA PHE A 91 4.55 7.04 10.61
C PHE A 91 6.08 6.99 10.69
N ALA A 92 6.66 7.68 11.65
CA ALA A 92 8.10 7.74 11.87
C ALA A 92 8.45 7.27 13.28
N PHE A 93 9.53 6.52 13.40
CA PHE A 93 9.92 5.89 14.66
C PHE A 93 11.39 6.14 14.99
N SER A 94 11.69 6.28 16.28
CA SER A 94 13.06 6.40 16.80
C SER A 94 13.81 5.08 16.92
N GLU A 95 13.16 3.97 16.60
CA GLU A 95 13.71 2.61 16.65
C GLU A 95 13.35 1.85 15.37
N ASP A 96 14.19 0.87 15.01
CA ASP A 96 13.91 -0.11 13.96
C ASP A 96 13.85 -1.49 14.62
N GLY A 97 12.65 -1.91 15.04
CA GLY A 97 12.42 -3.24 15.65
C GLY A 97 12.33 -4.38 14.63
N GLY A 98 12.32 -4.08 13.32
CA GLY A 98 12.22 -5.10 12.28
C GLY A 98 10.81 -5.67 12.10
N LEU A 99 10.76 -6.90 11.57
CA LEU A 99 9.52 -7.64 11.23
C LEU A 99 9.35 -8.91 12.07
N ASP A 100 10.03 -9.03 13.21
CA ASP A 100 9.79 -10.18 14.10
C ASP A 100 8.43 -9.99 14.78
N PRO A 101 7.43 -10.85 14.54
CA PRO A 101 6.09 -10.69 15.11
C PRO A 101 6.07 -10.66 16.64
N GLU A 102 7.08 -11.22 17.31
CA GLU A 102 7.22 -11.16 18.78
C GLU A 102 7.80 -9.83 19.28
N ASP A 103 8.25 -8.95 18.38
CA ASP A 103 8.95 -7.69 18.68
C ASP A 103 8.41 -6.51 17.83
N MET A 104 7.14 -6.53 17.42
CA MET A 104 6.51 -5.43 16.66
C MET A 104 5.85 -4.37 17.56
N ASP A 105 6.04 -4.44 18.87
CA ASP A 105 5.47 -3.47 19.84
C ASP A 105 5.92 -2.03 19.56
N TRP A 106 7.09 -1.83 18.91
CA TRP A 106 7.59 -0.52 18.50
C TRP A 106 6.63 0.23 17.56
N LEU A 107 5.80 -0.48 16.77
CA LEU A 107 4.79 0.15 15.91
C LEU A 107 3.66 0.82 16.70
N SER A 108 3.52 0.50 18.00
CA SER A 108 2.53 1.15 18.89
C SER A 108 3.02 2.47 19.48
N GLU A 109 4.30 2.82 19.33
CA GLU A 109 4.91 4.05 19.87
C GLU A 109 4.65 5.28 18.99
N VAL A 110 3.46 5.36 18.41
CA VAL A 110 3.03 6.48 17.56
C VAL A 110 2.50 7.64 18.41
N SER A 111 2.77 8.86 17.95
CA SER A 111 2.25 10.09 18.55
C SER A 111 1.80 11.06 17.45
N LEU A 112 1.01 12.07 17.81
CA LEU A 112 0.58 13.09 16.83
C LEU A 112 1.75 13.84 16.17
N GLU A 113 2.93 13.84 16.79
CA GLU A 113 4.14 14.49 16.27
C GLU A 113 4.94 13.58 15.33
N THR A 114 4.62 12.28 15.28
CA THR A 114 5.35 11.27 14.49
C THR A 114 4.49 10.64 13.38
N ILE A 115 3.30 11.20 13.15
CA ILE A 115 2.41 10.83 12.05
C ILE A 115 2.30 11.98 11.04
N THR A 116 1.93 11.63 9.82
CA THR A 116 1.62 12.62 8.79
C THR A 116 0.44 13.50 9.21
N THR A 117 0.53 14.80 8.92
CA THR A 117 -0.57 15.76 9.16
C THR A 117 -1.44 15.99 7.94
N GLU A 118 -0.93 15.60 6.76
CA GLU A 118 -1.65 15.57 5.48
C GLU A 118 -1.37 14.24 4.80
N GLU A 119 -2.43 13.56 4.38
CA GLU A 119 -2.36 12.25 3.76
C GLU A 119 -1.87 12.35 2.30
N TYR A 120 -1.21 11.30 1.81
CA TYR A 120 -0.91 11.21 0.38
C TYR A 120 -2.09 10.60 -0.38
N VAL A 121 -2.88 11.43 -1.05
CA VAL A 121 -4.04 10.99 -1.82
C VAL A 121 -3.61 10.23 -3.09
N ILE A 122 -4.13 9.02 -3.26
CA ILE A 122 -3.95 8.17 -4.43
C ILE A 122 -5.06 8.50 -5.44
N GLY A 123 -4.66 8.97 -6.63
CA GLY A 123 -5.58 9.30 -7.71
C GLY A 123 -5.58 8.28 -8.84
N GLY A 124 -6.53 8.41 -9.76
CA GLY A 124 -6.61 7.59 -10.98
C GLY A 124 -7.42 6.29 -10.84
N TYR A 125 -7.97 6.02 -9.64
CA TYR A 125 -8.82 4.87 -9.31
C TYR A 125 -10.26 5.27 -8.94
N GLU A 126 -10.72 6.46 -9.33
CA GLU A 126 -12.03 6.99 -8.96
C GLU A 126 -13.22 6.12 -9.47
N ILE A 127 -13.03 5.43 -10.60
CA ILE A 127 -14.01 4.45 -11.09
C ILE A 127 -14.13 3.24 -10.15
N LEU A 128 -13.02 2.83 -9.54
CA LEU A 128 -13.00 1.72 -8.59
C LEU A 128 -13.56 2.15 -7.25
N GLN A 129 -13.23 3.35 -6.77
CA GLN A 129 -13.85 3.98 -5.60
C GLN A 129 -15.39 3.95 -5.70
N ASP A 130 -15.95 4.40 -6.83
CA ASP A 130 -17.40 4.31 -7.12
C ASP A 130 -17.92 2.86 -7.11
N ALA A 131 -17.13 1.91 -7.62
CA ALA A 131 -17.53 0.50 -7.66
C ALA A 131 -17.56 -0.13 -6.26
N PHE A 132 -16.55 0.13 -5.42
CA PHE A 132 -16.51 -0.36 -4.04
C PHE A 132 -17.64 0.24 -3.19
N GLU A 133 -17.99 1.51 -3.41
CA GLU A 133 -19.06 2.18 -2.66
C GLU A 133 -20.45 1.67 -3.02
N ASN A 134 -20.72 1.51 -4.32
CA ASN A 134 -22.10 1.38 -4.82
C ASN A 134 -22.48 -0.03 -5.25
N ILE A 135 -21.56 -0.98 -5.28
CA ILE A 135 -21.83 -2.36 -5.68
C ILE A 135 -21.75 -3.27 -4.46
N GLU A 136 -22.91 -3.68 -3.99
CA GLU A 136 -23.05 -4.80 -3.07
C GLU A 136 -23.06 -6.11 -3.89
N PRO A 137 -22.09 -7.04 -3.68
CA PRO A 137 -22.08 -8.31 -4.39
C PRO A 137 -23.31 -9.16 -4.06
N ASP A 138 -24.05 -9.58 -5.08
CA ASP A 138 -25.22 -10.45 -4.96
C ASP A 138 -25.03 -11.85 -5.58
N THR A 139 -23.86 -12.09 -6.19
CA THR A 139 -23.43 -13.39 -6.70
C THR A 139 -21.98 -13.69 -6.30
N ASP A 140 -21.63 -14.97 -6.27
CA ASP A 140 -20.26 -15.43 -5.98
C ASP A 140 -19.27 -14.85 -7.00
N GLU A 141 -19.62 -14.80 -8.29
CA GLU A 141 -18.74 -14.23 -9.32
C GLU A 141 -18.50 -12.73 -9.13
N LEU A 142 -19.50 -11.98 -8.65
CA LEU A 142 -19.33 -10.56 -8.37
C LEU A 142 -18.49 -10.32 -7.11
N GLN A 143 -18.65 -11.18 -6.11
CA GLN A 143 -17.80 -11.18 -4.92
C GLN A 143 -16.35 -11.50 -5.28
N ASP A 144 -16.12 -12.56 -6.06
CA ASP A 144 -14.78 -12.95 -6.53
C ASP A 144 -14.13 -11.83 -7.36
N ALA A 145 -14.91 -11.11 -8.19
CA ALA A 145 -14.39 -9.96 -8.94
C ALA A 145 -14.00 -8.79 -8.03
N ARG A 146 -14.77 -8.52 -6.97
CA ARG A 146 -14.44 -7.51 -5.95
C ARG A 146 -13.17 -7.90 -5.21
N ASP A 147 -13.08 -9.16 -4.77
CA ASP A 147 -11.96 -9.67 -3.99
C ASP A 147 -10.66 -9.68 -4.80
N TRP A 148 -10.68 -10.13 -6.07
CA TRP A 148 -9.51 -10.01 -6.93
C TRP A 148 -9.11 -8.56 -7.19
N CYS A 149 -10.08 -7.65 -7.35
CA CYS A 149 -9.77 -6.24 -7.51
C CYS A 149 -9.10 -5.66 -6.26
N GLU A 150 -9.58 -5.99 -5.07
CA GLU A 150 -8.98 -5.63 -3.78
C GLU A 150 -7.50 -6.07 -3.74
N GLN A 151 -7.23 -7.33 -4.08
CA GLN A 151 -5.86 -7.88 -4.14
C GLN A 151 -4.96 -7.14 -5.16
N ILE A 152 -5.49 -6.75 -6.32
CA ILE A 152 -4.72 -5.98 -7.30
C ILE A 152 -4.43 -4.58 -6.78
N VAL A 153 -5.37 -3.91 -6.11
CA VAL A 153 -5.12 -2.57 -5.52
C VAL A 153 -3.99 -2.65 -4.50
N ILE A 154 -4.01 -3.64 -3.61
CA ILE A 154 -2.98 -3.85 -2.58
C ILE A 154 -1.61 -4.13 -3.23
N ALA A 155 -1.56 -5.02 -4.22
CA ALA A 155 -0.33 -5.29 -4.96
C ALA A 155 0.22 -4.05 -5.68
N ARG A 156 -0.64 -3.18 -6.21
CA ARG A 156 -0.26 -1.92 -6.86
C ARG A 156 0.20 -0.86 -5.87
N PHE A 157 -0.37 -0.82 -4.67
CA PHE A 157 0.13 0.02 -3.58
C PHE A 157 1.54 -0.41 -3.14
N MET A 158 1.76 -1.71 -2.93
CA MET A 158 3.07 -2.24 -2.57
C MET A 158 4.12 -1.98 -3.67
N GLU A 159 3.73 -2.13 -4.94
CA GLU A 159 4.55 -1.74 -6.10
C GLU A 159 4.93 -0.25 -6.05
N LEU A 160 3.97 0.63 -5.76
CA LEU A 160 4.18 2.09 -5.64
C LEU A 160 5.14 2.44 -4.49
N MET A 161 4.93 1.90 -3.29
CA MET A 161 5.80 2.15 -2.13
C MET A 161 7.25 1.78 -2.43
N ARG A 162 7.43 0.60 -3.04
CA ARG A 162 8.74 0.14 -3.47
C ARG A 162 9.36 1.07 -4.53
N ALA A 163 8.57 1.53 -5.50
CA ALA A 163 9.04 2.43 -6.54
C ALA A 163 9.46 3.79 -5.99
N ALA A 164 8.69 4.35 -5.04
CA ALA A 164 9.04 5.61 -4.38
C ALA A 164 10.35 5.51 -3.60
N HIS A 165 10.59 4.39 -2.90
CA HIS A 165 11.85 4.20 -2.19
C HIS A 165 13.05 4.05 -3.15
N LEU A 166 12.88 3.35 -4.27
CA LEU A 166 13.91 3.29 -5.31
C LEU A 166 14.20 4.67 -5.92
N GLU A 167 13.16 5.47 -6.16
CA GLU A 167 13.30 6.83 -6.66
C GLU A 167 14.14 7.67 -5.69
N ALA A 168 13.83 7.63 -4.40
CA ALA A 168 14.57 8.32 -3.35
C ALA A 168 16.03 7.90 -3.29
N LYS A 169 16.32 6.59 -3.43
CA LYS A 169 17.70 6.07 -3.51
C LYS A 169 18.44 6.61 -4.72
N SER A 170 17.78 6.65 -5.87
CA SER A 170 18.37 7.18 -7.12
C SER A 170 18.73 8.66 -6.99
N GLN A 171 17.89 9.43 -6.29
CA GLN A 171 18.07 10.85 -6.03
C GLN A 171 18.93 11.17 -4.80
N LYS A 172 19.31 10.15 -4.02
CA LYS A 172 20.07 10.27 -2.76
C LYS A 172 19.38 11.18 -1.75
N MET A 173 18.05 11.04 -1.62
CA MET A 173 17.29 11.76 -0.60
C MET A 173 17.75 11.37 0.81
N ASN A 174 17.59 12.27 1.78
CA ASN A 174 18.10 12.09 3.14
C ASN A 174 17.53 10.83 3.84
N TRP A 175 16.28 10.49 3.54
CA TRP A 175 15.58 9.33 4.10
C TRP A 175 15.85 8.03 3.35
N ALA A 176 16.49 8.06 2.18
CA ALA A 176 16.53 6.93 1.25
C ALA A 176 17.31 5.69 1.74
N ASN A 177 18.00 5.80 2.88
CA ASN A 177 18.70 4.68 3.51
C ASN A 177 18.00 4.20 4.79
N LEU A 178 16.88 4.83 5.17
CA LEU A 178 16.10 4.39 6.31
C LEU A 178 15.34 3.11 5.97
N PRO A 179 15.20 2.18 6.93
CA PRO A 179 14.16 1.16 6.92
C PRO A 179 12.80 1.77 6.60
N LEU A 180 12.16 1.26 5.54
CA LEU A 180 10.82 1.66 5.13
C LEU A 180 9.94 0.42 5.13
N TYR A 181 8.86 0.48 5.91
CA TYR A 181 7.87 -0.57 6.09
C TYR A 181 6.54 -0.11 5.49
N TYR A 182 5.75 -1.04 4.97
CA TYR A 182 4.44 -0.70 4.44
C TYR A 182 3.50 -1.88 4.40
N THR A 183 2.21 -1.58 4.48
CA THR A 183 1.11 -2.51 4.26
C THR A 183 -0.19 -1.76 3.98
N GLU A 184 -1.24 -2.49 3.64
CA GLU A 184 -2.60 -1.96 3.64
C GLU A 184 -3.24 -2.20 5.02
N HIS A 185 -4.15 -1.33 5.44
CA HIS A 185 -4.75 -1.39 6.76
C HIS A 185 -5.38 -2.76 7.04
N SER A 186 -4.98 -3.40 8.13
CA SER A 186 -5.44 -4.74 8.51
C SER A 186 -5.08 -5.88 7.54
N TYR A 187 -4.12 -5.66 6.62
CA TYR A 187 -3.57 -6.73 5.79
C TYR A 187 -2.70 -7.71 6.59
N ASP A 188 -2.53 -8.93 6.08
CA ASP A 188 -1.93 -10.06 6.80
C ASP A 188 -0.47 -9.87 7.24
N PHE A 189 0.29 -9.04 6.55
CA PHE A 189 1.71 -8.86 6.81
C PHE A 189 2.18 -7.46 6.47
N ILE A 190 3.34 -7.12 7.03
CA ILE A 190 4.08 -5.89 6.73
C ILE A 190 5.34 -6.28 5.95
N VAL A 191 5.66 -5.52 4.91
CA VAL A 191 6.89 -5.70 4.14
C VAL A 191 7.88 -4.58 4.41
N LYS A 192 9.17 -4.94 4.45
CA LYS A 192 10.29 -3.99 4.45
C LYS A 192 10.73 -3.76 3.01
N SER A 193 10.81 -2.52 2.57
CA SER A 193 11.36 -2.19 1.25
C SER A 193 12.85 -2.54 1.14
N VAL A 194 13.34 -2.67 -0.10
CA VAL A 194 14.76 -2.88 -0.43
C VAL A 194 15.63 -1.69 -0.07
#